data_AF-A0A6G3MFD2-F1
#
_entry.id   AF-A0A6G3MFD2-F1
#
_cell.length_a   1.000
_cell.length_b   1.000
_cell.length_c   1.000
_cell.angle_alpha   90.00
_cell.angle_beta   90.00
_cell.angle_gamma   90.00
#
_symmetry.space_group_name_H-M   'P 1'
#
loop_
_entity.id
_entity.type
_entity.pdbx_description
1 polymer ?
#
loop_
_entity_poly.entity_id
_entity_poly.type
_entity_poly.pdbx_seq_one_letter_code
_entity_poly.pdbx_strand_id
1 'polypeptide(L)'
;MNVCGNLGDHLIGNVYVKFRNEDHADAASNGLNNRWYNGQPIYAELSPVTDFREACCRQYEQRECTRGGFCNFMHILKISDPLRRKLRDVTRARARSPFRMNRNTDRNAFRRSRSRSPYRRRNR
;
A
#
# COMPACT_ATOMS: atom_id res chain seq x y z
N MET A 1 -0.12 0.63 9.13
CA MET A 1 1.26 1.09 8.90
C MET A 1 1.60 2.05 10.02
N ASN A 2 2.72 1.81 10.69
CA ASN A 2 3.20 2.58 11.81
C ASN A 2 4.64 3.02 11.50
N VAL A 3 4.96 4.29 11.74
CA VAL A 3 6.29 4.86 11.52
C VAL A 3 6.84 5.29 12.87
N CYS A 4 8.04 4.83 13.19
CA CYS A 4 8.69 5.13 14.46
C CYS A 4 9.45 6.45 14.37
N GLY A 5 9.10 7.39 15.25
CA GLY A 5 9.81 8.64 15.53
C GLY A 5 10.68 8.52 16.78
N ASN A 6 11.18 7.32 17.07
CA ASN A 6 12.14 7.10 18.14
C ASN A 6 13.44 7.86 17.85
N LEU A 7 14.18 8.24 18.90
CA LEU A 7 15.49 8.85 18.79
C LEU A 7 16.64 7.84 18.91
N GLY A 8 16.37 6.65 19.46
CA GLY A 8 17.38 5.60 19.64
C GLY A 8 17.59 4.78 18.37
N ASP A 9 18.84 4.43 18.10
CA ASP A 9 19.28 3.77 16.86
C ASP A 9 18.58 2.44 16.57
N HIS A 10 18.09 1.75 17.60
CA HIS A 10 17.39 0.47 17.47
C HIS A 10 15.95 0.60 16.95
N LEU A 11 15.35 1.81 17.01
CA LEU A 11 13.96 2.04 16.60
C LEU A 11 13.78 3.25 15.68
N ILE A 12 14.78 4.11 15.55
CA ILE A 12 14.70 5.33 14.74
C ILE A 12 14.43 4.97 13.27
N GLY A 13 13.39 5.58 12.70
CA GLY A 13 13.03 5.40 11.30
C GLY A 13 12.39 4.05 10.95
N ASN A 14 12.22 3.12 11.91
CA ASN A 14 11.61 1.83 11.63
C ASN A 14 10.15 1.97 11.17
N VAL A 15 9.78 1.22 10.14
CA VAL A 15 8.44 1.20 9.56
C VAL A 15 7.85 -0.19 9.69
N TYR A 16 6.69 -0.27 10.36
CA TYR A 16 5.98 -1.53 10.56
C TYR A 16 4.68 -1.58 9.76
N VAL A 17 4.49 -2.68 9.02
CA VAL A 17 3.30 -2.95 8.22
C VAL A 17 2.75 -4.32 8.60
N LYS A 18 1.55 -4.33 9.18
CA LYS A 18 0.81 -5.57 9.45
C LYS A 18 -0.16 -5.85 8.31
N PHE A 19 0.02 -6.99 7.66
CA PHE A 19 -0.89 -7.51 6.65
C PHE A 19 -1.98 -8.37 7.31
N ARG A 20 -3.03 -8.68 6.54
CA ARG A 20 -4.08 -9.61 6.98
C ARG A 20 -3.62 -11.07 6.89
N ASN A 21 -2.81 -11.38 5.89
CA ASN A 21 -2.32 -12.72 5.59
C ASN A 21 -0.79 -12.72 5.59
N GLU A 22 -0.19 -13.83 6.03
CA GLU A 22 1.26 -14.00 6.13
C GLU A 22 1.91 -14.06 4.74
N ASP A 23 1.30 -14.72 3.76
CA ASP A 23 1.80 -14.78 2.37
C ASP A 23 2.02 -13.40 1.76
N HIS A 24 1.16 -12.43 2.10
CA HIS A 24 1.32 -11.05 1.63
C HIS A 24 2.47 -10.32 2.32
N ALA A 25 2.75 -10.65 3.58
CA ALA A 25 3.91 -10.10 4.29
C ALA A 25 5.21 -10.64 3.70
N ASP A 26 5.27 -11.95 3.44
CA ASP A 26 6.42 -12.59 2.80
C ASP A 26 6.68 -12.05 1.39
N ALA A 27 5.64 -12.02 0.54
CA ALA A 27 5.73 -11.45 -0.80
C ALA A 27 6.16 -9.97 -0.78
N ALA A 28 5.70 -9.18 0.20
CA ALA A 28 6.10 -7.79 0.35
C ALA A 28 7.55 -7.64 0.80
N SER A 29 8.02 -8.42 1.77
CA SER A 29 9.41 -8.40 2.24
C SER A 29 10.37 -8.74 1.09
N ASN A 30 10.10 -9.85 0.38
CA ASN A 30 10.89 -10.28 -0.77
C ASN A 30 10.86 -9.25 -1.92
N GLY A 31 9.70 -8.64 -2.17
CA GLY A 31 9.54 -7.63 -3.21
C GLY A 31 10.18 -6.27 -2.88
N LEU A 32 10.36 -5.93 -1.60
CA LEU A 32 10.93 -4.67 -1.16
C LEU A 32 12.46 -4.70 -1.11
N ASN A 33 13.07 -5.84 -0.79
CA ASN A 33 14.53 -5.97 -0.68
C ASN A 33 15.30 -5.71 -1.98
N ASN A 34 14.62 -5.68 -3.13
CA ASN A 34 15.20 -5.33 -4.44
C ASN A 34 14.87 -3.89 -4.89
N ARG A 35 14.45 -3.02 -3.96
CA ARG A 35 13.97 -1.66 -4.27
C ARG A 35 14.77 -0.60 -3.52
N TRP A 36 14.69 0.61 -4.06
CA TRP A 36 15.35 1.79 -3.54
C TRP A 36 14.32 2.84 -3.12
N TYR A 37 14.64 3.59 -2.07
CA TYR A 37 13.86 4.72 -1.61
C TYR A 37 14.80 5.86 -1.21
N ASN A 38 14.56 7.05 -1.77
CA ASN A 38 15.33 8.25 -1.47
C ASN A 38 16.87 8.06 -1.60
N GLY A 39 17.31 7.33 -2.64
CA GLY A 39 18.73 7.06 -2.87
C GLY A 39 19.36 6.00 -1.96
N GLN A 40 18.58 5.33 -1.11
CA GLN A 40 19.05 4.25 -0.23
C GLN A 40 18.33 2.93 -0.55
N PRO A 41 19.00 1.76 -0.41
CA PRO A 41 18.35 0.47 -0.53
C PRO A 41 17.33 0.27 0.60
N ILE A 42 16.22 -0.40 0.30
CA ILE A 42 15.21 -0.75 1.30
C ILE A 42 15.59 -2.10 1.93
N TYR A 43 15.60 -2.15 3.26
CA TYR A 43 15.72 -3.39 4.03
C TYR A 43 14.35 -3.74 4.63
N ALA A 44 13.83 -4.92 4.30
CA ALA A 44 12.53 -5.40 4.77
C ALA A 44 12.64 -6.83 5.27
N GLU A 45 12.26 -7.04 6.53
CA GLU A 45 12.25 -8.35 7.20
C GLU A 45 10.88 -8.64 7.82
N LEU A 46 10.63 -9.92 8.12
CA LEU A 46 9.44 -10.32 8.88
C LEU A 46 9.66 -10.02 10.36
N SER A 47 8.71 -9.32 10.96
CA SER A 47 8.78 -8.91 12.36
C SER A 47 7.93 -9.83 13.25
N PRO A 48 8.41 -10.22 14.44
CA PRO A 48 7.63 -11.01 15.40
C PRO A 48 6.54 -10.18 16.10
N VAL A 49 6.47 -8.86 15.86
CA VAL A 49 5.50 -7.98 16.51
C VAL A 49 4.08 -8.27 16.01
N THR A 50 3.27 -8.89 16.88
CA THR A 50 1.88 -9.27 16.57
C THR A 50 0.86 -8.19 16.97
N ASP A 51 1.03 -7.55 18.13
CA ASP A 51 0.17 -6.46 18.61
C ASP A 51 0.96 -5.17 18.87
N PHE A 52 0.63 -4.12 18.09
CA PHE A 52 1.24 -2.81 18.27
C PHE A 52 0.81 -2.11 19.56
N ARG A 53 -0.34 -2.45 20.14
CA ARG A 53 -0.81 -1.82 21.39
C ARG A 53 0.14 -2.13 22.56
N GLU A 54 0.78 -3.28 22.54
CA GLU A 54 1.75 -3.70 23.55
C GLU A 54 3.16 -3.20 23.22
N ALA A 55 3.50 -3.10 21.93
CA ALA A 55 4.79 -2.59 21.48
C ALA A 55 4.92 -1.05 21.53
N CYS A 56 3.81 -0.31 21.55
CA CYS A 56 3.82 1.16 21.58
C CYS A 56 4.05 1.73 22.99
N CYS A 57 4.78 2.84 23.06
CA CYS A 57 4.99 3.56 24.32
C CYS A 57 3.74 4.36 24.69
N ARG A 58 3.03 3.95 25.75
CA ARG A 58 1.84 4.68 26.24
C ARG A 58 2.17 6.09 26.74
N GLN A 59 3.32 6.25 27.43
CA GLN A 59 3.76 7.56 27.91
C GLN A 59 4.06 8.51 26.75
N TYR A 60 4.61 8.02 25.64
CA TYR A 60 4.84 8.85 24.45
C TYR A 60 3.52 9.29 23.80
N GLU A 61 2.53 8.41 23.75
CA GLU A 61 1.19 8.76 23.27
C GLU A 61 0.55 9.91 24.09
N GLN A 62 0.83 9.96 25.39
CA GLN A 62 0.41 11.02 26.30
C GLN A 62 1.36 12.23 26.31
N ARG A 63 2.46 12.19 25.53
CA ARG A 63 3.54 13.20 25.48
C ARG A 63 4.33 13.38 26.77
N GLU A 64 4.43 12.33 27.58
CA GLU A 64 5.08 12.31 28.89
C GLU A 64 6.31 11.38 28.94
N CYS A 65 6.68 10.76 27.81
CA CYS A 65 7.86 9.88 27.79
C CYS A 65 9.16 10.70 27.92
N THR A 66 9.87 10.51 29.03
CA THR A 66 11.15 11.16 29.33
C THR A 66 12.38 10.30 29.01
N ARG A 67 12.18 9.06 28.53
CA ARG A 67 13.27 8.10 28.26
C ARG A 67 14.16 8.47 27.06
N GLY A 68 13.72 9.40 26.21
CA GLY A 68 14.48 9.86 25.05
C GLY A 68 14.91 8.69 24.14
N GLY A 69 16.19 8.65 23.76
CA GLY A 69 16.78 7.59 22.94
C GLY A 69 16.83 6.22 23.60
N PHE A 70 16.64 6.13 24.92
CA PHE A 70 16.68 4.86 25.67
C PHE A 70 15.31 4.17 25.76
N CYS A 71 14.26 4.71 25.12
CA CYS A 71 12.96 4.05 25.14
C CYS A 71 12.95 2.83 24.20
N ASN A 72 12.63 1.66 24.75
CA ASN A 72 12.53 0.40 24.01
C ASN A 72 11.13 0.14 23.43
N PHE A 73 10.20 1.08 23.61
CA PHE A 73 8.86 0.99 23.06
C PHE A 73 8.72 1.92 21.86
N MET A 74 7.86 1.56 20.91
CA MET A 74 7.67 2.30 19.67
C MET A 74 7.03 3.66 19.95
N HIS A 75 7.68 4.73 19.49
CA HIS A 75 7.16 6.09 19.49
C HIS A 75 6.52 6.37 18.13
N ILE A 76 5.21 6.22 18.02
CA ILE A 76 4.53 6.30 16.71
C ILE A 76 4.28 7.74 16.29
N LEU A 77 4.77 8.10 15.10
CA LEU A 77 4.40 9.35 14.42
C LEU A 77 2.96 9.25 13.92
N LYS A 78 2.07 10.04 14.51
CA LYS A 78 0.65 10.10 14.11
C LYS A 78 0.51 10.91 12.82
N ILE A 79 0.03 10.27 11.76
CA ILE A 79 -0.40 10.96 10.53
C ILE A 79 -1.68 11.77 10.80
N SER A 80 -1.90 12.83 10.03
CA SER A 80 -3.11 13.63 10.14
C SER A 80 -4.37 12.81 9.84
N ASP A 81 -5.47 13.09 10.56
CA ASP A 81 -6.73 12.37 10.38
C ASP A 81 -7.30 12.43 8.96
N PRO A 82 -7.22 13.56 8.21
CA PRO A 82 -7.64 13.61 6.82
C PRO A 82 -6.85 12.65 5.94
N LEU A 83 -5.52 12.59 6.09
CA LEU A 83 -4.67 11.67 5.34
C LEU A 83 -4.99 10.22 5.71
N ARG A 84 -5.17 9.93 6.99
CA ARG A 84 -5.56 8.59 7.48
C ARG A 84 -6.90 8.14 6.91
N ARG A 85 -7.87 9.05 6.76
CA ARG A 85 -9.16 8.76 6.12
C ARG A 85 -8.96 8.45 4.63
N LYS A 86 -8.27 9.32 3.90
CA LYS A 86 -7.99 9.15 2.47
C LYS A 86 -7.30 7.81 2.16
N LEU A 87 -6.29 7.43 2.93
CA LEU A 87 -5.57 6.17 2.75
C LEU A 87 -6.49 4.94 2.99
N ARG A 88 -7.38 5.00 3.98
CA ARG A 88 -8.37 3.94 4.24
C ARG A 88 -9.36 3.80 3.10
N ASP A 89 -9.83 4.92 2.55
CA ASP A 89 -10.80 4.92 1.45
C ASP A 89 -10.20 4.35 0.17
N VAL A 90 -8.97 4.74 -0.18
CA VAL A 90 -8.23 4.17 -1.31
C VAL A 90 -8.03 2.66 -1.15
N THR A 91 -7.65 2.21 0.05
CA THR A 91 -7.44 0.79 0.34
C THR A 91 -8.75 0.00 0.19
N ARG A 92 -9.86 0.52 0.71
CA ARG A 92 -11.19 -0.11 0.58
C ARG A 92 -11.67 -0.15 -0.87
N ALA A 93 -11.45 0.91 -1.64
CA ALA A 93 -11.80 0.94 -3.06
C ALA A 93 -11.07 -0.15 -3.83
N ARG A 94 -9.75 -0.31 -3.60
CA ARG A 94 -8.94 -1.37 -4.22
C ARG A 94 -9.37 -2.78 -3.82
N ALA A 95 -9.77 -2.98 -2.56
CA ALA A 95 -10.27 -4.27 -2.10
C ALA A 95 -11.64 -4.65 -2.71
N ARG A 96 -12.46 -3.65 -3.08
CA ARG A 96 -13.80 -3.84 -3.69
C ARG A 96 -13.77 -4.00 -5.21
N SER A 97 -12.61 -3.84 -5.85
CA SER A 97 -12.44 -4.06 -7.29
C SER A 97 -11.86 -5.44 -7.70
N PRO A 98 -12.36 -6.61 -7.25
CA PRO A 98 -12.02 -7.89 -7.89
C PRO A 98 -12.65 -8.11 -9.27
N PHE A 99 -13.71 -7.35 -9.64
CA PHE A 99 -14.61 -7.68 -10.77
C PHE A 99 -14.65 -6.63 -11.91
N ARG A 100 -13.50 -6.14 -12.38
CA ARG A 100 -13.45 -5.44 -13.69
C ARG A 100 -12.43 -6.01 -14.66
N MET A 101 -12.05 -7.29 -14.48
CA MET A 101 -11.53 -8.09 -15.57
C MET A 101 -12.58 -9.13 -15.96
N ASN A 102 -13.01 -9.05 -17.22
CA ASN A 102 -13.77 -10.04 -17.99
C ASN A 102 -15.31 -10.05 -17.88
N ARG A 103 -15.97 -9.19 -18.66
CA ARG A 103 -17.17 -9.58 -19.42
C ARG A 103 -16.92 -9.33 -20.91
N ASN A 104 -16.22 -10.26 -21.55
CA ASN A 104 -16.54 -10.61 -22.92
C ASN A 104 -17.93 -11.25 -22.91
N THR A 105 -18.96 -10.47 -23.21
CA THR A 105 -20.24 -11.01 -23.68
C THR A 105 -20.72 -10.08 -24.78
N ASP A 106 -20.48 -10.54 -26.00
CA ASP A 106 -21.29 -10.35 -27.20
C ASP A 106 -22.57 -9.53 -27.01
N ARG A 107 -22.54 -8.27 -27.43
CA ARG A 107 -23.70 -7.63 -28.06
C ARG A 107 -23.23 -6.69 -29.15
N ASN A 108 -23.26 -7.20 -30.37
CA ASN A 108 -23.85 -6.55 -31.54
C ASN A 108 -24.33 -5.12 -31.27
N ALA A 109 -23.47 -4.13 -31.51
CA ALA A 109 -23.88 -2.76 -31.67
C ALA A 109 -22.88 -2.07 -32.59
N PHE A 110 -23.13 -2.25 -33.88
CA PHE A 110 -23.18 -1.16 -34.86
C PHE A 110 -22.01 -0.16 -34.87
N ARG A 111 -21.42 -0.01 -36.06
CA ARG A 111 -20.58 1.13 -36.52
C ARG A 111 -19.07 0.92 -36.44
N ARG A 112 -18.54 -0.01 -37.24
CA ARG A 112 -17.29 0.26 -37.99
C ARG A 112 -17.41 -0.29 -39.39
N SER A 113 -18.10 0.50 -40.20
CA SER A 113 -18.00 0.57 -41.66
C SER A 113 -16.55 0.45 -42.10
N ARG A 114 -16.14 -0.75 -42.50
CA ARG A 114 -14.90 -0.99 -43.24
C ARG A 114 -15.15 -0.59 -44.70
N SER A 115 -14.39 0.40 -45.10
CA SER A 115 -14.21 0.99 -46.42
C SER A 115 -13.99 -0.04 -47.54
N ARG A 116 -14.71 0.13 -48.66
CA ARG A 116 -14.25 -0.19 -50.02
C ARG A 116 -15.17 0.44 -51.07
N SER A 117 -14.77 1.59 -51.61
CA SER A 117 -15.15 2.00 -52.98
C SER A 117 -14.14 1.33 -53.93
N PRO A 118 -14.55 0.75 -55.08
CA PRO A 118 -14.64 1.55 -56.30
C PRO A 118 -15.78 1.16 -57.27
N TYR A 119 -16.26 2.19 -57.98
CA TYR A 119 -16.99 2.14 -59.25
C TYR A 119 -16.54 1.01 -60.21
N ARG A 120 -17.48 0.20 -60.73
CA ARG A 120 -17.48 -0.28 -62.13
C ARG A 120 -18.89 -0.58 -62.65
N ARG A 121 -19.10 -0.17 -63.91
CA ARG A 121 -20.29 -0.15 -64.78
C ARG A 121 -20.91 -1.52 -65.11
N ARG A 122 -22.23 -1.57 -65.37
CA ARG A 122 -22.92 -1.60 -66.69
C ARG A 122 -24.06 -2.65 -66.83
N ASN A 123 -25.17 -2.18 -67.41
CA ASN A 123 -26.22 -2.84 -68.23
C ASN A 123 -27.13 -3.94 -67.64
N ARG A 124 -28.43 -3.63 -67.55
CA ARG A 124 -29.41 -4.05 -68.56
C ARG A 124 -30.60 -3.10 -68.58
#